data_AF-A0A8B6BRT8-F1
#
_entry.id   AF-A0A8B6BRT8-F1
#
_cell.length_a   1.000
_cell.length_b   1.000
_cell.length_c   1.000
_cell.angle_alpha   90.00
_cell.angle_beta   90.00
_cell.angle_gamma   90.00
#
_symmetry.space_group_name_H-M   'P 1'
#
loop_
_entity.id
_entity.type
_entity.pdbx_description
1 polymer ?
#
loop_
_entity_poly.entity_id
_entity_poly.type
_entity_poly.pdbx_seq_one_letter_code
_entity_poly.pdbx_strand_id
1 'polypeptide(L)' 'FHDVPLLSNETGCLPGYISKGIALGCFYYARCLHEGHGVKKEPADAQKYYSKSYQYDPDVCARLQNITQHGVI' A
#
# COMPACT_ATOMS: atom_id res chain seq x y z
N PHE A 1 0.82 13.73 4.01
CA PHE A 1 0.97 13.34 2.58
C PHE A 1 1.95 14.28 1.86
N HIS A 2 3.11 14.56 2.45
CA HIS A 2 4.09 15.49 1.85
C HIS A 2 4.94 14.82 0.75
N ASP A 3 4.90 13.48 0.70
CA ASP A 3 5.75 12.69 -0.19
C ASP A 3 5.25 12.72 -1.64
N VAL A 4 3.94 12.79 -1.88
CA VAL A 4 3.37 12.71 -3.24
C VAL A 4 3.75 13.90 -4.12
N PRO A 5 3.59 15.17 -3.68
CA PRO A 5 3.97 16.32 -4.50
C PRO A 5 5.47 16.38 -4.76
N LEU A 6 6.28 16.03 -3.75
CA LEU A 6 7.74 16.01 -3.85
C LEU A 6 8.21 14.95 -4.86
N LEU A 7 7.74 13.72 -4.72
CA LEU A 7 8.09 12.62 -5.64
C LEU A 7 7.57 12.88 -7.06
N SER A 8 6.39 13.50 -7.20
CA SER A 8 5.87 13.90 -8.51
C SER A 8 6.80 14.91 -9.19
N ASN A 9 7.31 15.91 -8.45
CA ASN A 9 8.23 16.90 -8.97
C ASN A 9 9.61 16.30 -9.32
N GLU A 10 10.14 15.40 -8.48
CA GLU A 10 11.44 14.77 -8.72
C GLU A 10 11.43 13.77 -9.89
N THR A 11 10.35 13.00 -10.03
CA THR A 11 10.26 11.93 -11.04
C THR A 11 9.59 12.37 -12.34
N GLY A 12 8.91 13.53 -12.34
CA GLY A 12 8.03 13.95 -13.44
C GLY A 12 6.76 13.10 -13.60
N CYS A 13 6.50 12.17 -12.66
CA CYS A 13 5.35 11.28 -12.71
C CYS A 13 4.09 12.00 -12.19
N LEU A 14 2.91 11.64 -12.72
CA LEU A 14 1.66 12.23 -12.26
C LEU A 14 1.39 11.82 -10.79
N PRO A 15 0.92 12.76 -9.93
CA PRO A 15 0.64 12.50 -8.52
C PRO A 15 -0.26 11.28 -8.27
N GLY A 16 -1.23 11.04 -9.16
CA GLY A 16 -2.12 9.89 -9.07
C GLY A 16 -1.39 8.54 -9.17
N TYR A 17 -0.39 8.42 -10.05
CA TYR A 17 0.40 7.18 -10.16
C TYR A 17 1.36 7.02 -8.97
N ILE A 18 1.90 8.12 -8.45
CA ILE A 18 2.70 8.10 -7.21
C ILE A 18 1.86 7.60 -6.04
N SER A 19 0.65 8.15 -5.83
CA SER A 19 -0.27 7.68 -4.78
C SER A 19 -0.61 6.20 -4.92
N LYS A 20 -0.89 5.72 -6.14
CA LYS A 20 -1.10 4.29 -6.41
C LYS A 20 0.10 3.44 -6.02
N GLY A 21 1.30 3.86 -6.41
CA GLY A 21 2.54 3.15 -6.07
C GLY A 21 2.77 3.05 -4.56
N ILE A 22 2.57 4.17 -3.84
CA ILE A 22 2.69 4.18 -2.37
C ILE A 22 1.63 3.28 -1.73
N ALA A 23 0.39 3.31 -2.23
CA ALA A 23 -0.69 2.46 -1.76
C ALA A 23 -0.36 0.96 -1.94
N LEU A 24 0.17 0.56 -3.11
CA LEU A 24 0.65 -0.80 -3.37
C LEU A 24 1.72 -1.20 -2.35
N GLY A 25 2.76 -0.38 -2.20
CA GLY A 25 3.88 -0.67 -1.30
C GLY A 25 3.43 -0.84 0.15
N CYS A 26 2.55 0.05 0.63
CA CYS A 26 1.98 -0.06 1.97
C CYS A 26 1.19 -1.35 2.17
N PHE A 27 0.37 -1.75 1.18
CA PHE A 27 -0.44 -2.96 1.27
C PHE A 27 0.41 -4.22 1.33
N TYR A 28 1.39 -4.35 0.44
CA TYR A 28 2.27 -5.53 0.41
C TYR A 28 3.14 -5.61 1.66
N TYR A 29 3.64 -4.47 2.14
CA TYR A 29 4.38 -4.46 3.40
C TYR A 29 3.50 -4.88 4.59
N ALA A 30 2.24 -4.42 4.63
CA ALA A 30 1.28 -4.86 5.63
C ALA A 30 1.03 -6.38 5.58
N ARG A 31 0.95 -6.98 4.37
CA ARG A 31 0.86 -8.44 4.19
C ARG A 31 2.09 -9.15 4.75
N CYS A 32 3.28 -8.66 4.45
CA CYS A 32 4.52 -9.22 4.99
C CYS A 32 4.54 -9.19 6.53
N LEU A 33 4.13 -8.08 7.15
CA LEU A 33 4.01 -7.96 8.61
C LEU A 33 2.91 -8.87 9.19
N HIS A 34 1.81 -9.06 8.47
CA HIS A 34 0.70 -9.90 8.92
C HIS A 34 1.06 -11.39 8.89
N GLU A 35 1.75 -11.85 7.83
CA GLU A 35 2.08 -13.26 7.62
C GLU A 35 3.46 -13.65 8.14
N GLY A 36 4.38 -12.69 8.28
CA GLY A 36 5.77 -12.93 8.67
C GLY A 36 6.69 -13.28 7.50
N HIS A 37 6.41 -12.76 6.29
CA HIS A 37 7.21 -13.04 5.10
C HIS A 37 8.44 -12.13 5.03
N GLY A 38 9.62 -12.67 5.33
CA GLY A 38 10.88 -11.93 5.30
C GLY A 38 11.05 -10.85 6.38
N VAL A 39 10.01 -10.62 7.20
CA VAL A 39 9.99 -9.70 8.33
C VAL A 39 9.36 -10.37 9.55
N LYS A 40 9.64 -9.86 10.74
CA LYS A 40 8.98 -10.32 11.97
C LYS A 40 7.48 -10.07 11.86
N LYS A 41 6.69 -11.10 12.18
CA LYS A 41 5.22 -11.00 12.20
C LYS A 41 4.77 -10.04 13.29
N GLU A 42 4.11 -8.96 12.90
CA GLU A 42 3.65 -7.87 13.76
C GLU A 42 2.26 -7.38 13.27
N PRO A 43 1.17 -8.07 13.65
CA PRO A 43 -0.17 -7.81 13.12
C PRO A 43 -0.71 -6.43 13.49
N ALA A 44 -0.27 -5.86 14.61
CA ALA A 44 -0.65 -4.50 15.03
C ALA A 44 -0.10 -3.44 14.06
N ASP A 45 1.14 -3.59 13.61
CA ASP A 45 1.73 -2.69 12.62
C ASP A 45 1.18 -2.95 11.22
N ALA A 46 0.85 -4.20 10.88
CA ALA A 46 0.17 -4.53 9.63
C ALA A 46 -1.11 -3.69 9.44
N GLN A 47 -1.96 -3.56 10.47
CA GLN A 47 -3.18 -2.72 10.38
C GLN A 47 -2.89 -1.24 10.09
N LYS A 48 -1.79 -0.70 10.64
CA LYS A 48 -1.39 0.70 10.36
C LYS A 48 -1.04 0.87 8.88
N TYR A 49 -0.32 -0.08 8.30
CA TYR A 49 0.07 -0.01 6.88
C TYR A 49 -1.10 -0.30 5.92
N TYR A 50 -2.04 -1.18 6.28
CA TYR A 50 -3.30 -1.32 5.52
C TYR A 50 -4.10 -0.01 5.52
N SER A 51 -4.25 0.62 6.68
CA SER A 51 -4.91 1.93 6.79
C SER A 51 -4.20 2.99 5.95
N LYS A 52 -2.86 2.98 5.96
CA LYS A 52 -2.04 3.88 5.15
C LYS A 52 -2.25 3.64 3.65
N SER A 53 -2.30 2.39 3.20
CA SER A 53 -2.60 2.05 1.80
C SER A 53 -3.94 2.64 1.36
N TYR A 54 -5.00 2.44 2.15
CA TYR A 54 -6.32 3.00 1.89
C TYR A 54 -6.31 4.53 1.81
N GLN A 55 -5.57 5.20 2.68
CA GLN A 55 -5.46 6.66 2.67
C GLN A 55 -4.80 7.22 1.39
N TYR A 56 -3.90 6.45 0.75
CA TYR A 56 -3.25 6.88 -0.49
C TYR A 56 -4.10 6.59 -1.73
N ASP A 57 -4.67 5.39 -1.83
CA ASP A 57 -5.56 5.01 -2.94
C ASP A 57 -6.55 3.92 -2.48
N PRO A 58 -7.81 4.28 -2.17
CA PRO A 58 -8.85 3.34 -1.75
C PRO A 58 -9.14 2.24 -2.77
N ASP A 59 -9.14 2.56 -4.06
CA ASP A 59 -9.48 1.62 -5.13
C ASP A 59 -8.42 0.51 -5.26
N VAL A 60 -7.15 0.88 -5.17
CA VAL A 60 -6.02 -0.04 -5.10
C VAL A 60 -6.12 -0.92 -3.87
N CYS A 61 -6.36 -0.34 -2.70
CA CYS A 61 -6.46 -1.10 -1.46
C CYS A 61 -7.60 -2.12 -1.53
N ALA A 62 -8.79 -1.70 -1.95
CA ALA A 62 -9.95 -2.59 -2.11
C ALA A 62 -9.69 -3.70 -3.14
N ARG A 63 -9.07 -3.37 -4.28
CA ARG A 63 -8.70 -4.35 -5.30
C ARG A 63 -7.73 -5.40 -4.73
N LEU A 64 -6.68 -4.98 -4.03
CA LEU A 64 -5.69 -5.89 -3.45
C LEU A 64 -6.29 -6.76 -2.32
N GLN A 65 -7.19 -6.21 -1.49
CA GLN A 65 -7.95 -7.01 -0.52
C GLN A 65 -8.75 -8.09 -1.22
N ASN A 66 -9.49 -7.74 -2.27
CA ASN A 66 -10.28 -8.70 -3.03
C ASN A 66 -9.41 -9.80 -3.65
N ILE A 67 -8.30 -9.44 -4.29
CA ILE A 67 -7.33 -10.40 -4.87
C ILE A 67 -6.80 -11.35 -3.78
N THR A 68 -6.41 -10.82 -2.63
CA THR A 68 -5.77 -11.62 -1.57
C THR A 68 -6.73 -12.46 -0.74
N GLN A 69 -7.99 -12.06 -0.63
CA GLN A 69 -9.01 -12.80 0.15
C GLN A 69 -9.78 -13.80 -0.70
N HIS A 70 -10.07 -13.47 -1.96
CA HIS A 70 -10.93 -14.26 -2.83
C HIS A 70 -10.18 -14.94 -3.98
N GLY A 71 -8.88 -14.66 -4.16
CA GLY A 71 -8.03 -15.30 -5.17
C GLY A 71 -8.37 -14.92 -6.61
N VAL A 72 -9.08 -13.81 -6.82
CA VAL A 72 -9.48 -13.37 -8.16
C VAL A 72 -8.30 -12.66 -8.83
N ILE A 73 -7.79 -13.25 -9.91
CA ILE A 73 -6.72 -12.75 -10.79
C ILE A 73 -7.31 -12.19 -12.08
#